data_AF-A0A7V3AD54-F1
#
_entry.id   AF-A0A7V3AD54-F1
#
_cell.length_a   1.000
_cell.length_b   1.000
_cell.length_c   1.000
_cell.angle_alpha   90.00
_cell.angle_beta   90.00
_cell.angle_gamma   90.00
#
_symmetry.space_group_name_H-M   'P 1'
#
loop_
_entity.id
_entity.type
_entity.pdbx_description
1 polymer ?
#
loop_
_entity_poly.entity_id
_entity_poly.type
_entity_poly.pdbx_seq_one_letter_code
_entity_poly.pdbx_strand_id
1 'polypeptide(L)' 'MKAAEPAPAIETTAPSPSKETDATVTPPPSVLTRFLLRDGRSIDACRIIELSDEHALQDEAGEVHRVRKNQVREIRPAP' A
#
# COMPACT_ATOMS: atom_id res chain seq x y z
N MET A 1 -41.84 41.93 -29.28
CA MET A 1 -41.60 40.77 -28.39
C MET A 1 -40.43 40.00 -29.00
N LYS A 2 -39.21 40.27 -28.50
CA LYS A 2 -38.40 39.44 -27.58
C LYS A 2 -37.57 38.40 -28.35
N ALA A 3 -36.25 38.59 -28.31
CA ALA A 3 -35.22 37.73 -28.89
C ALA A 3 -35.16 36.35 -28.20
N ALA A 4 -34.74 35.32 -28.94
CA ALA A 4 -34.14 34.10 -28.40
C ALA A 4 -33.44 33.30 -29.50
N GLU A 5 -32.11 33.44 -29.56
CA GLU A 5 -31.18 32.38 -29.94
C GLU A 5 -30.89 31.60 -28.64
N PRO A 6 -30.99 30.25 -28.63
CA PRO A 6 -29.79 29.39 -28.54
C PRO A 6 -30.02 28.03 -29.29
N ALA A 7 -29.09 27.12 -29.58
CA ALA A 7 -27.81 26.74 -28.97
C ALA A 7 -26.96 25.98 -30.03
N PRO A 8 -25.61 25.95 -29.90
CA PRO A 8 -24.77 25.03 -30.65
C PRO A 8 -25.02 23.59 -30.19
N ALA A 9 -25.25 22.68 -31.15
CA ALA A 9 -25.32 21.26 -30.89
C ALA A 9 -23.96 20.77 -30.37
N ILE A 10 -23.95 20.48 -29.07
CA ILE A 10 -22.99 19.70 -28.30
C ILE A 10 -22.04 18.82 -29.15
N GLU A 11 -20.75 19.14 -29.09
CA GLU A 11 -19.68 18.17 -29.29
C GLU A 11 -19.99 16.95 -28.42
N THR A 12 -20.41 15.85 -29.05
CA THR A 12 -20.43 14.56 -28.39
C THR A 12 -18.98 14.08 -28.36
N THR A 13 -18.25 14.54 -27.35
CA THR A 13 -17.00 13.94 -26.92
C THR A 13 -17.26 12.45 -26.73
N ALA A 14 -16.76 11.63 -27.66
CA ALA A 14 -16.70 10.20 -27.45
C ALA A 14 -16.04 9.97 -26.08
N PRO A 15 -16.66 9.25 -25.13
CA PRO A 15 -15.90 8.78 -24.00
C PRO A 15 -14.84 7.86 -24.59
N SER A 16 -13.58 8.31 -24.57
CA SER A 16 -12.44 7.45 -24.78
C SER A 16 -12.70 6.15 -24.02
N PRO A 17 -12.56 4.96 -24.61
CA PRO A 17 -12.51 3.76 -23.80
C PRO A 17 -11.26 3.93 -22.94
N SER A 18 -11.45 4.41 -21.71
CA SER A 18 -10.49 4.22 -20.64
C SER A 18 -10.25 2.73 -20.65
N LYS A 19 -9.08 2.32 -21.12
CA LYS A 19 -8.58 0.97 -20.90
C LYS A 19 -8.72 0.75 -19.40
N GLU A 20 -9.74 0.01 -18.99
CA GLU A 20 -9.63 -0.86 -17.83
C GLU A 20 -8.47 -1.79 -18.19
N THR A 21 -7.27 -1.28 -17.97
CA THR A 21 -6.14 -2.13 -17.74
C THR A 21 -6.53 -2.74 -16.42
N ASP A 22 -7.13 -3.93 -16.47
CA ASP A 22 -6.96 -4.93 -15.44
C ASP A 22 -5.45 -5.08 -15.27
N ALA A 23 -4.85 -4.13 -14.56
CA ALA A 23 -3.63 -4.34 -13.88
C ALA A 23 -4.07 -5.37 -12.86
N THR A 24 -3.94 -6.64 -13.24
CA THR A 24 -3.69 -7.70 -12.29
C THR A 24 -2.52 -7.16 -11.48
N VAL A 25 -2.83 -6.46 -10.38
CA VAL A 25 -1.84 -6.09 -9.39
C VAL A 25 -1.52 -7.43 -8.78
N THR A 26 -0.65 -8.18 -9.46
CA THR A 26 0.13 -9.20 -8.78
C THR A 26 0.77 -8.39 -7.66
N PRO A 27 0.36 -8.59 -6.39
CA PRO A 27 0.99 -7.87 -5.31
C PRO A 27 2.48 -8.08 -5.53
N PRO A 28 3.30 -7.00 -5.50
CA PRO A 28 4.74 -7.19 -5.59
C PRO A 28 5.10 -8.30 -4.59
N PRO A 29 6.00 -9.24 -4.94
CA PRO A 29 6.33 -10.35 -4.05
C PRO A 29 6.50 -9.77 -2.67
N SER A 30 5.60 -10.13 -1.74
CA SER A 30 5.48 -9.45 -0.45
C SER A 30 6.88 -9.33 0.11
N VAL A 31 7.44 -8.12 0.12
CA VAL A 31 8.85 -7.94 0.48
C VAL A 31 8.89 -8.19 1.97
N LEU A 32 9.16 -9.45 2.32
CA LEU A 32 9.27 -9.87 3.70
C LEU A 32 10.42 -9.08 4.29
N THR A 33 10.14 -8.37 5.36
CA THR A 33 11.10 -7.55 6.06
C THR A 33 11.40 -8.24 7.38
N ARG A 34 12.66 -8.62 7.57
CA ARG A 34 13.15 -9.23 8.79
C ARG A 34 13.57 -8.16 9.80
N PHE A 35 12.95 -8.19 10.96
CA PHE A 35 13.33 -7.42 12.13
C PHE A 35 14.18 -8.27 13.07
N LEU A 36 15.45 -7.93 13.22
CA LEU A 36 16.35 -8.54 14.19
C LEU A 36 16.25 -7.78 15.51
N LEU A 37 15.89 -8.49 16.57
CA LEU A 37 15.76 -7.91 17.91
C LEU A 37 17.09 -8.00 18.67
N ARG A 38 17.26 -7.13 19.65
CA ARG A 38 18.43 -7.12 20.53
C ARG A 38 18.57 -8.41 21.34
N ASP A 39 17.47 -9.07 21.68
CA ASP A 39 17.45 -10.37 22.36
C ASP A 39 17.83 -11.55 21.46
N GLY A 40 18.20 -11.31 20.19
CA GLY A 40 18.59 -12.36 19.24
C GLY A 40 17.42 -13.02 18.50
N ARG A 41 16.17 -12.67 18.84
CA ARG A 41 14.97 -13.10 18.10
C ARG A 41 14.84 -12.35 16.77
N SER A 42 14.16 -12.95 15.80
CA SER A 42 13.82 -12.30 14.53
C SER A 42 12.34 -12.46 14.21
N ILE A 43 11.74 -11.43 13.59
CA ILE A 43 10.36 -11.45 13.12
C ILE A 43 10.36 -11.09 11.64
N ASP A 44 9.80 -11.96 10.82
CA ASP A 44 9.58 -11.69 9.39
C ASP A 44 8.18 -11.08 9.23
N ALA A 45 8.11 -9.89 8.63
CA ALA A 45 6.90 -9.12 8.50
C ALA A 45 6.60 -8.86 7.02
N CYS A 46 5.37 -9.16 6.58
CA CYS A 46 4.88 -8.78 5.26
C CYS A 46 4.32 -7.35 5.23
N ARG A 47 3.95 -6.82 6.40
CA ARG A 47 3.47 -5.43 6.57
C ARG A 47 3.96 -4.84 7.88
N ILE A 48 4.34 -3.57 7.82
CA ILE A 48 4.92 -2.82 8.95
C ILE A 48 4.05 -1.60 9.18
N ILE A 49 3.57 -1.43 10.41
CA ILE A 49 2.85 -0.24 10.86
C ILE A 49 3.73 0.47 11.88
N GLU A 50 4.23 1.65 11.51
CA GLU A 50 5.01 2.53 12.36
C GLU A 50 4.11 3.22 13.39
N LEU A 51 4.30 2.91 14.67
CA LEU A 51 3.70 3.63 15.79
C LEU A 51 4.75 4.56 16.42
N SER A 52 4.36 5.41 17.37
CA SER A 52 5.28 6.36 18.00
C SER A 52 6.52 5.68 18.59
N ASP A 53 6.32 4.65 19.42
CA ASP A 53 7.37 3.96 20.17
C ASP A 53 7.58 2.50 19.74
N GLU A 54 6.75 2.01 18.83
CA GLU A 54 6.66 0.58 18.48
C GLU A 54 6.52 0.37 16.97
N HIS A 55 6.94 -0.80 16.51
CA HIS A 55 6.61 -1.37 15.21
C HIS A 55 5.54 -2.43 15.44
N ALA A 56 4.40 -2.30 14.75
CA ALA A 56 3.44 -3.39 14.63
C ALA A 56 3.72 -4.13 13.33
N LEU A 57 4.28 -5.33 13.47
CA LEU A 57 4.74 -6.20 12.41
C LEU A 57 3.69 -7.26 12.14
N GLN A 58 3.11 -7.26 10.95
CA GLN A 58 2.20 -8.32 10.54
C GLN A 58 2.97 -9.35 9.71
N ASP A 59 2.91 -10.63 10.08
CA ASP A 59 3.54 -11.73 9.35
C ASP A 59 2.60 -12.28 8.25
N GLU A 60 3.03 -13.32 7.53
CA GLU A 60 2.23 -13.93 6.46
C GLU A 60 0.97 -14.66 6.95
N ALA A 61 0.96 -15.15 8.19
CA ALA A 61 -0.25 -15.72 8.80
C ALA A 61 -1.28 -14.64 9.20
N GLY A 62 -0.88 -13.36 9.15
CA GLY A 62 -1.70 -12.23 9.55
C GLY A 62 -1.65 -11.91 11.04
N GLU A 63 -0.80 -12.58 11.81
CA GLU A 63 -0.54 -12.29 13.22
C GLU A 63 0.22 -10.98 13.35
N VAL A 64 -0.07 -10.22 14.41
CA VAL A 64 0.56 -8.91 14.64
C VAL A 64 1.49 -8.97 15.85
N HIS A 65 2.78 -8.86 15.58
CA HIS A 65 3.82 -8.74 16.58
C HIS A 65 4.14 -7.27 16.87
N ARG A 66 3.96 -6.85 18.11
CA ARG A 66 4.37 -5.50 18.56
C ARG A 66 5.77 -5.54 19.14
N VAL A 67 6.64 -4.70 18.58
CA VAL A 67 8.05 -4.62 18.95
C VAL A 67 8.39 -3.17 19.23
N ARG A 68 8.94 -2.87 20.41
CA ARG A 68 9.41 -1.51 20.69
C ARG A 68 10.58 -1.14 19.78
N LYS A 69 10.63 0.10 19.32
CA LYS A 69 11.72 0.60 18.45
C LYS A 69 13.10 0.39 19.07
N ASN A 70 13.21 0.55 20.39
CA ASN A 70 14.46 0.33 21.13
C ASN A 70 14.89 -1.14 21.23
N GLN A 71 14.00 -2.10 20.97
CA GLN A 71 14.31 -3.53 20.92
C GLN A 71 14.80 -3.97 19.54
N VAL A 72 14.57 -3.17 18.49
CA VAL A 72 15.07 -3.47 17.15
C VAL A 72 16.57 -3.18 17.09
N ARG A 73 17.32 -4.18 16.60
CA ARG A 73 18.77 -4.09 16.35
C ARG A 73 19.06 -3.75 14.90
N GLU A 74 18.36 -4.41 13.98
CA GLU A 74 18.56 -4.26 12.53
C GLU A 74 17.27 -4.63 11.80
N ILE A 75 17.03 -3.97 10.66
CA ILE A 75 15.93 -4.28 9.74
C ILE A 75 16.57 -4.58 8.39
N ARG A 76 16.21 -5.72 7.78
CA ARG A 76 16.74 -6.15 6.49
C ARG A 76 15.66 -6.86 5.66
N PRO A 77 15.75 -6.85 4.33
CA PRO A 77 14.92 -7.74 3.51
C PRO A 77 15.20 -9.20 3.92
N ALA A 78 14.13 -9.97 4.07
CA ALA A 78 14.22 -11.41 4.27
C ALA A 78 14.66 -12.08 2.95
N PRO A 79 15.51 -13.12 3.01
CA PRO A 79 15.96 -13.86 1.84
C PRO A 79 14.88 -14.74 1.23
#